data_AF-A0A1F6JTA7-F1
#
_entry.id   AF-A0A1F6JTA7-F1
#
_cell.length_a   1.000
_cell.length_b   1.000
_cell.length_c   1.000
_cell.angle_alpha   90.00
_cell.angle_beta   90.00
_cell.angle_gamma   90.00
#
_symmetry.space_group_name_H-M   'P 1'
#
loop_
_entity.id
_entity.type
_entity.pdbx_description
1 polymer ?
#
loop_
_entity_poly.entity_id
_entity_poly.type
_entity_poly.pdbx_seq_one_letter_code
_entity_poly.pdbx_strand_id
1 'polypeptide(L)'
;MWFFVISILILMLLQTSVTTLPLVLLFFLNTEVLSKKTWIFPISFLAGLVLDVLLLNPLGKTSLFLVIFLFIILLYDKKFDIKTFHFVFLASFIGSLIYFVAFQVSNILTQALISAIIAILSFWILIRLNRIDTKRKAGFNET
;
A
#
# COMPACT_ATOMS: atom_id res chain seq x y z
N MET A 1 -4.74 14.24 7.88
CA MET A 1 -3.94 13.23 8.62
C MET A 1 -4.82 12.17 9.26
N TRP A 2 -5.85 12.55 10.02
CA TRP A 2 -6.82 11.61 10.62
C TRP A 2 -7.43 10.59 9.66
N PHE A 3 -7.90 11.03 8.48
CA PHE A 3 -8.47 10.12 7.47
C PHE A 3 -7.51 8.99 7.05
N PHE A 4 -6.22 9.31 6.94
CA PHE A 4 -5.18 8.35 6.57
C PHE A 4 -4.98 7.29 7.67
N VAL A 5 -4.92 7.72 8.93
CA VAL A 5 -4.79 6.82 10.09
C VAL A 5 -6.01 5.90 10.19
N ILE A 6 -7.22 6.45 10.03
CA ILE A 6 -8.47 5.68 10.06
C ILE A 6 -8.48 4.63 8.93
N SER A 7 -8.04 5.01 7.73
CA SER A 7 -7.96 4.10 6.59
C SER A 7 -7.00 2.93 6.88
N ILE A 8 -5.83 3.19 7.46
CA ILE A 8 -4.89 2.14 7.86
C ILE A 8 -5.52 1.19 8.87
N LEU A 9 -6.16 1.72 9.93
CA LEU A 9 -6.79 0.89 10.96
C LEU A 9 -7.87 -0.03 10.36
N ILE A 10 -8.71 0.51 9.48
CA ILE A 10 -9.73 -0.30 8.79
C ILE A 10 -9.09 -1.39 7.94
N LEU A 11 -8.05 -1.06 7.17
CA LEU A 11 -7.36 -2.02 6.32
C LEU A 11 -6.63 -3.11 7.11
N MET A 12 -6.06 -2.76 8.26
CA MET A 12 -5.48 -3.74 9.19
C MET A 12 -6.53 -4.73 9.68
N LEU A 13 -7.67 -4.23 10.17
CA LEU A 13 -8.77 -5.08 10.65
C LEU A 13 -9.31 -5.99 9.55
N LEU A 14 -9.47 -5.47 8.33
CA LEU A 14 -9.89 -6.26 7.18
C LEU A 14 -8.86 -7.35 6.83
N GLN A 15 -7.57 -7.01 6.83
CA GLN A 15 -6.49 -7.95 6.55
C GLN A 15 -6.32 -9.02 7.66
N THR A 16 -6.69 -8.71 8.90
CA THR A 16 -6.56 -9.68 10.00
C THR A 16 -7.80 -10.55 10.17
N SER A 17 -8.98 -10.05 9.78
CA SER A 17 -10.26 -10.70 10.12
C SER A 17 -11.03 -11.22 8.92
N VAL A 18 -10.87 -10.63 7.73
CA VAL A 18 -11.73 -10.90 6.57
C VAL A 18 -10.97 -11.54 5.42
N THR A 19 -9.72 -11.13 5.19
CA THR A 19 -8.98 -11.55 4.00
C THR A 19 -7.50 -11.72 4.29
N THR A 20 -6.84 -12.65 3.58
CA THR A 20 -5.38 -12.85 3.65
C THR A 20 -4.60 -11.88 2.77
N LEU A 21 -5.28 -11.08 1.95
CA LEU A 21 -4.62 -10.15 1.03
C LEU A 21 -3.85 -9.06 1.80
N PRO A 22 -2.65 -8.65 1.35
CA PRO A 22 -1.81 -7.68 2.05
C PRO A 22 -2.31 -6.24 1.81
N LEU A 23 -3.53 -5.94 2.24
CA LEU A 23 -4.21 -4.66 1.99
C LEU A 23 -3.39 -3.46 2.50
N VAL A 24 -2.72 -3.61 3.64
CA VAL A 24 -1.87 -2.57 4.23
C VAL A 24 -0.66 -2.29 3.34
N LEU A 25 -0.03 -3.33 2.76
CA LEU A 25 1.04 -3.16 1.78
C LEU A 25 0.55 -2.37 0.56
N LEU A 26 -0.60 -2.77 -0.01
CA LEU A 26 -1.15 -2.13 -1.21
C LEU A 26 -1.45 -0.65 -0.98
N PHE A 27 -2.00 -0.32 0.19
CA PHE A 27 -2.29 1.05 0.56
C PHE A 27 -1.03 1.90 0.72
N PHE A 28 0.00 1.37 1.39
CA PHE A 28 1.27 2.07 1.51
C PHE A 28 1.97 2.23 0.17
N LEU A 29 2.00 1.19 -0.67
CA LEU A 29 2.56 1.26 -2.03
C LEU A 29 1.91 2.38 -2.83
N ASN A 30 0.58 2.42 -2.89
CA ASN A 30 -0.13 3.45 -3.64
C ASN A 30 0.09 4.85 -3.06
N THR A 31 0.12 4.97 -1.74
CA THR A 31 0.39 6.25 -1.08
C THR A 31 1.81 6.72 -1.37
N GLU A 32 2.80 5.83 -1.34
CA GLU A 32 4.20 6.12 -1.65
C GLU A 32 4.35 6.60 -3.09
N VAL A 33 3.78 5.87 -4.04
CA VAL A 33 3.79 6.23 -5.47
C VAL A 33 3.18 7.61 -5.73
N LEU A 34 2.08 7.96 -5.04
CA LEU A 34 1.40 9.24 -5.26
C LEU A 34 2.08 10.40 -4.53
N SER A 35 2.41 10.20 -3.26
CA SER A 35 2.81 11.27 -2.35
C SER A 35 4.31 11.48 -2.28
N LYS A 36 5.11 10.41 -2.46
CA LYS A 36 6.58 10.43 -2.35
C LYS A 36 7.08 11.04 -1.04
N LYS A 37 6.43 10.74 0.08
CA LYS A 37 6.70 11.37 1.38
C LYS A 37 7.42 10.41 2.32
N THR A 38 8.56 10.85 2.83
CA THR A 38 9.40 10.05 3.74
C THR A 38 8.72 9.63 5.04
N TRP A 39 7.70 10.35 5.51
CA TRP A 39 6.96 9.96 6.73
C TRP A 39 6.18 8.66 6.58
N ILE A 40 5.97 8.16 5.36
CA ILE A 40 5.28 6.89 5.11
C ILE A 40 6.08 5.73 5.70
N PHE A 41 7.41 5.80 5.74
CA PHE A 41 8.30 4.79 6.31
C PHE A 41 8.10 4.52 7.80
N PRO A 42 8.20 5.51 8.71
CA PRO A 42 7.98 5.24 10.13
C PRO A 42 6.55 4.76 10.40
N ILE A 43 5.56 5.22 9.63
CA ILE A 43 4.17 4.75 9.81
C ILE A 43 4.00 3.31 9.31
N SER A 44 4.61 2.94 8.19
CA SER A 44 4.56 1.55 7.69
C SER A 44 5.30 0.58 8.60
N PHE A 45 6.39 1.02 9.22
CA PHE A 45 7.10 0.26 10.25
C PHE A 45 6.20 -0.02 11.46
N LEU A 46 5.61 1.03 12.06
CA LEU A 46 4.69 0.88 13.19
C LEU A 46 3.47 0.02 12.83
N ALA A 47 2.90 0.24 11.64
CA ALA A 47 1.80 -0.55 11.13
C ALA A 47 2.15 -2.04 11.00
N GLY A 48 3.36 -2.35 10.53
CA GLY A 48 3.84 -3.73 10.44
C GLY A 48 3.98 -4.38 11.81
N LEU A 49 4.45 -3.67 12.84
CA LEU A 49 4.53 -4.20 14.20
C LEU A 49 3.14 -4.53 14.76
N VAL A 50 2.16 -3.64 14.53
CA VAL A 50 0.77 -3.88 14.94
C VAL A 50 0.20 -5.10 14.20
N LEU A 51 0.44 -5.22 12.89
CA LEU A 51 0.03 -6.40 12.13
C LEU A 51 0.69 -7.69 12.63
N ASP A 52 1.97 -7.66 13.01
CA ASP A 52 2.64 -8.84 13.56
C ASP A 52 1.95 -9.31 14.85
N VAL A 53 1.57 -8.38 15.73
CA VAL A 53 0.79 -8.71 16.94
C VAL A 53 -0.59 -9.27 16.60
N LEU A 54 -1.32 -8.64 15.68
CA LEU A 54 -2.68 -9.04 15.33
C LEU A 54 -2.74 -10.39 14.60
N LEU A 55 -1.74 -10.69 13.77
CA LEU A 55 -1.63 -11.94 13.01
C LEU A 55 -0.88 -13.04 13.77
N LEU A 56 -0.41 -12.77 15.01
CA LEU A 56 0.39 -13.68 15.81
C LEU A 56 1.69 -14.13 15.11
N ASN A 57 2.27 -13.24 14.31
CA ASN A 57 3.55 -13.46 13.64
C ASN A 57 4.72 -13.09 14.57
N PRO A 58 5.94 -13.59 14.29
CA PRO A 58 7.14 -13.08 14.94
C PRO A 58 7.24 -11.56 14.78
N LEU A 59 7.39 -10.86 15.91
CA LEU A 59 7.50 -9.40 15.95
C LEU A 59 8.62 -8.92 15.03
N GLY A 60 8.30 -7.97 14.15
CA GLY A 60 9.26 -7.36 13.24
C GLY A 60 9.20 -7.92 11.81
N LYS A 61 8.59 -9.09 11.59
CA LYS A 61 8.56 -9.73 10.26
C LYS A 61 7.82 -8.89 9.24
N THR A 62 6.60 -8.44 9.54
CA THR A 62 5.80 -7.62 8.62
C THR A 62 6.36 -6.22 8.47
N SER A 63 6.84 -5.62 9.56
CA SER A 63 7.42 -4.26 9.53
C SER A 63 8.70 -4.18 8.69
N LEU A 64 9.62 -5.15 8.85
CA LEU A 64 10.83 -5.22 8.03
C LEU A 64 10.49 -5.40 6.55
N PHE A 65 9.54 -6.29 6.25
CA PHE A 65 9.10 -6.51 4.88
C PHE A 65 8.53 -5.21 4.26
N LEU A 66 7.62 -4.52 4.94
CA LEU A 66 7.03 -3.27 4.45
C LEU A 66 8.10 -2.20 4.20
N VAL A 67 9.01 -2.00 5.16
CA VAL A 67 10.07 -0.99 5.05
C VAL A 67 11.03 -1.30 3.92
N ILE A 68 11.55 -2.53 3.84
CA ILE A 68 12.48 -2.94 2.78
C ILE A 68 11.82 -2.80 1.41
N PHE A 69 10.57 -3.26 1.29
CA PHE A 69 9.86 -3.21 0.01
C PHE A 69 9.63 -1.76 -0.44
N LEU A 70 9.08 -0.90 0.43
CA LEU A 70 8.88 0.52 0.11
C LEU A 70 10.21 1.25 -0.16
N PHE A 71 11.29 0.85 0.52
CA PHE A 71 12.62 1.38 0.27
C PHE A 71 13.08 1.10 -1.17
N ILE A 72 12.90 -0.14 -1.64
CA ILE A 72 13.23 -0.52 -3.03
C ILE A 72 12.41 0.31 -4.03
N ILE A 73 11.11 0.50 -3.76
CA ILE A 73 10.23 1.34 -4.60
C ILE A 73 10.73 2.79 -4.67
N LEU A 74 11.14 3.37 -3.54
CA LEU A 74 11.67 4.72 -3.48
C LEU A 74 13.01 4.85 -4.21
N LEU A 75 13.88 3.85 -4.13
CA LEU A 75 15.11 3.81 -4.93
C LEU A 75 14.81 3.78 -6.42
N TYR A 76 13.79 3.02 -6.84
CA TYR A 76 13.37 2.95 -8.23
C TYR A 76 12.81 4.29 -8.74
N ASP A 77 12.07 5.02 -7.89
CA ASP A 77 11.54 6.37 -8.20
C ASP A 77 12.63 7.38 -8.62
N LYS A 78 13.83 7.23 -8.07
CA LYS A 78 14.95 8.12 -8.42
C LYS A 78 15.42 7.96 -9.85
N LYS A 79 15.10 6.85 -10.51
CA LYS A 79 15.58 6.51 -11.86
C LYS A 79 14.47 6.48 -12.91
N PHE A 80 13.23 6.16 -12.53
CA PHE A 80 12.11 5.96 -13.45
C PHE A 80 10.82 6.59 -12.92
N ASP A 81 9.88 6.89 -13.82
CA ASP A 81 8.57 7.38 -13.40
C ASP A 81 7.67 6.24 -12.91
N ILE A 82 7.37 6.26 -11.61
CA ILE A 82 6.55 5.26 -10.93
C ILE A 82 5.06 5.56 -10.96
N LYS A 83 4.63 6.75 -11.40
CA LYS A 83 3.21 7.17 -11.37
C LYS A 83 2.40 6.60 -12.53
N THR A 84 2.65 5.35 -12.89
CA THR A 84 2.00 4.65 -14.00
C THR A 84 1.23 3.42 -13.52
N PHE A 85 0.12 3.10 -14.19
CA PHE A 85 -0.67 1.92 -13.86
C PHE A 85 0.13 0.61 -14.00
N HIS A 86 0.99 0.53 -15.01
CA HIS A 86 1.87 -0.62 -15.24
C HIS A 86 2.83 -0.84 -14.08
N PHE A 87 3.44 0.23 -13.58
CA PHE A 87 4.33 0.14 -12.42
C PHE A 87 3.58 -0.33 -11.18
N VAL A 88 2.42 0.29 -10.87
CA VAL A 88 1.62 -0.07 -9.69
C VAL A 88 1.19 -1.54 -9.77
N PHE A 89 0.75 -2.01 -10.94
CA PHE A 89 0.42 -3.42 -11.14
C PHE A 89 1.60 -4.35 -10.85
N LEU A 90 2.75 -4.08 -11.46
CA LEU A 90 3.92 -4.94 -11.35
C LEU A 90 4.50 -4.92 -9.92
N ALA A 91 4.58 -3.74 -9.30
CA ALA A 91 5.04 -3.58 -7.93
C ALA A 91 4.08 -4.27 -6.94
N SER A 92 2.76 -4.08 -7.08
CA SER A 92 1.79 -4.72 -6.20
C SER A 92 1.75 -6.24 -6.39
N PHE A 93 1.87 -6.73 -7.62
CA PHE A 93 1.95 -8.15 -7.92
C PHE A 93 3.19 -8.78 -7.28
N ILE A 94 4.38 -8.22 -7.54
CA ILE A 94 5.65 -8.74 -6.98
C ILE A 94 5.65 -8.62 -5.46
N GLY A 95 5.26 -7.47 -4.91
CA GLY A 95 5.18 -7.26 -3.47
C GLY A 95 4.24 -8.25 -2.78
N SER A 96 3.06 -8.46 -3.35
CA SER A 96 2.10 -9.43 -2.81
C SER A 96 2.61 -10.87 -2.95
N LEU A 97 3.25 -11.21 -4.06
CA LEU A 97 3.84 -12.53 -4.27
C LEU A 97 4.91 -12.83 -3.22
N ILE A 98 5.85 -11.90 -3.01
CA ILE A 98 6.91 -12.05 -1.98
C ILE A 98 6.26 -12.15 -0.58
N TYR A 99 5.25 -11.33 -0.29
CA TYR A 99 4.50 -11.42 0.96
C TYR A 99 3.89 -12.81 1.15
N PHE A 100 3.13 -13.32 0.18
CA PHE A 100 2.47 -14.63 0.30
C PHE A 100 3.46 -15.78 0.44
N VAL A 101 4.61 -15.72 -0.24
CA VAL A 101 5.70 -16.69 -0.03
C VAL A 101 6.26 -16.60 1.39
N ALA A 102 6.54 -15.38 1.88
CA ALA A 102 7.10 -15.17 3.22
C ALA A 102 6.16 -15.60 4.35
N PHE A 103 4.85 -15.47 4.15
CA PHE A 103 3.80 -15.83 5.11
C PHE A 103 3.12 -17.18 4.83
N GLN A 104 3.66 -17.97 3.89
CA GLN A 104 3.21 -19.34 3.57
C GLN A 104 1.71 -19.44 3.26
N VAL A 105 1.16 -18.44 2.54
CA VAL A 105 -0.25 -18.40 2.16
C VAL A 105 -0.50 -19.30 0.95
N SER A 106 -1.63 -20.01 0.91
CA SER A 106 -2.01 -20.87 -0.22
C SER A 106 -2.50 -20.06 -1.44
N ASN A 107 -2.46 -20.67 -2.63
CA ASN A 107 -2.90 -20.03 -3.88
C ASN A 107 -2.17 -18.70 -4.20
N ILE A 108 -0.86 -18.68 -3.94
CA ILE A 108 0.04 -17.52 -4.03
C ILE A 108 -0.20 -16.69 -5.30
N LEU A 109 -0.23 -17.33 -6.46
CA LEU A 109 -0.29 -16.64 -7.75
C LEU A 109 -1.65 -15.98 -7.98
N THR A 110 -2.75 -16.68 -7.68
CA THR A 110 -4.11 -16.15 -7.81
C THR A 110 -4.33 -14.98 -6.85
N GLN A 111 -3.90 -15.11 -5.59
CA GLN A 111 -4.03 -14.02 -4.62
C GLN A 111 -3.19 -12.81 -5.01
N ALA A 112 -1.96 -13.00 -5.51
CA ALA A 112 -1.11 -11.90 -5.97
C ALA A 112 -1.72 -11.16 -7.17
N LEU A 113 -2.35 -11.88 -8.09
CA LEU A 113 -3.06 -11.28 -9.22
C LEU A 113 -4.26 -10.45 -8.75
N ILE A 114 -5.07 -10.98 -7.83
CA ILE A 114 -6.20 -10.26 -7.23
C ILE A 114 -5.71 -9.01 -6.49
N SER A 115 -4.65 -9.12 -5.70
CA SER A 115 -4.02 -7.98 -5.02
C SER A 115 -3.58 -6.90 -5.99
N ALA A 116 -2.98 -7.27 -7.13
CA ALA A 116 -2.55 -6.32 -8.13
C ALA A 116 -3.72 -5.57 -8.79
N ILE A 117 -4.82 -6.28 -9.07
CA ILE A 117 -6.06 -5.66 -9.58
C ILE A 117 -6.63 -4.67 -8.56
N ILE A 118 -6.71 -5.06 -7.28
CA ILE A 118 -7.17 -4.18 -6.19
C ILE A 118 -6.25 -2.95 -6.06
N ALA A 119 -4.94 -3.13 -6.22
CA ALA A 119 -3.98 -2.02 -6.17
C ALA A 119 -4.20 -1.02 -7.30
N ILE A 120 -4.43 -1.47 -8.54
CA ILE A 120 -4.78 -0.59 -9.66
C ILE A 120 -6.08 0.17 -9.37
N LEU A 121 -7.13 -0.53 -8.92
CA LEU A 121 -8.44 0.08 -8.67
C LEU A 121 -8.35 1.15 -7.59
N SER A 122 -7.67 0.83 -6.48
CA SER A 122 -7.45 1.80 -5.40
C SER A 122 -6.55 2.96 -5.84
N PHE A 123 -5.52 2.71 -6.66
CA PHE A 123 -4.67 3.76 -7.23
C PHE A 123 -5.47 4.72 -8.13
N TRP A 124 -6.34 4.19 -8.98
CA TRP A 124 -7.24 5.00 -9.82
C TRP A 124 -8.17 5.89 -8.98
N ILE A 125 -8.77 5.35 -7.92
CA ILE A 125 -9.61 6.09 -6.98
C ILE A 125 -8.80 7.22 -6.32
N LEU A 126 -7.60 6.92 -5.82
CA LEU A 126 -6.74 7.88 -5.14
C LEU A 126 -6.28 9.02 -6.08
N ILE A 127 -5.94 8.72 -7.34
CA ILE A 127 -5.64 9.75 -8.34
C ILE A 127 -6.83 10.69 -8.52
N ARG A 128 -8.04 10.12 -8.65
CA ARG A 128 -9.26 10.90 -8.86
C ARG A 128 -9.54 11.82 -7.67
N LEU A 129 -9.41 11.32 -6.45
CA LEU A 129 -9.56 12.10 -5.22
C LEU A 129 -8.53 13.24 -5.13
N ASN A 130 -7.26 12.97 -5.45
CA ASN A 130 -6.21 13.97 -5.38
C ASN A 130 -6.40 15.11 -6.41
N ARG A 131 -6.91 14.79 -7.61
CA ARG A 131 -7.26 15.80 -8.62
C ARG A 131 -8.39 16.72 -8.15
N ILE A 132 -9.39 16.18 -7.45
CA ILE A 132 -10.51 16.96 -6.91
C ILE A 132 -10.01 17.95 -5.85
N ASP A 133 -9.12 17.52 -4.95
CA ASP A 133 -8.57 18.39 -3.91
C ASP A 133 -7.73 19.54 -4.49
N THR A 134 -6.99 19.26 -5.58
CA THR A 134 -6.21 20.30 -6.27
C THR A 134 -7.11 21.34 -6.95
N LYS A 135 -8.21 20.92 -7.58
CA LYS A 135 -9.20 21.85 -8.18
C LYS A 135 -9.90 22.71 -7.12
N ARG A 136 -10.23 22.14 -5.96
CA ARG A 136 -10.87 22.85 -4.85
C ARG A 136 -9.97 23.92 -4.24
N LYS A 137 -8.66 23.64 -4.13
CA LYS A 137 -7.64 24.60 -3.69
C LYS A 137 -7.35 25.70 -4.72
N ALA A 138 -7.58 25.43 -6.00
CA ALA A 138 -7.43 26.40 -7.09
C ALA A 138 -8.61 27.37 -7.24
N GLY A 139 -9.60 27.34 -6.35
CA GLY A 139 -10.66 28.36 -6.31
C GLY A 139 -11.69 28.30 -7.43
N PHE A 140 -11.87 27.16 -8.09
CA PHE A 140 -13.05 26.94 -8.94
C PHE A 140 -14.26 26.60 -8.05
N ASN A 141 -14.76 27.62 -7.35
CA ASN A 141 -16.18 27.68 -7.02
C ASN A 141 -16.90 28.03 -8.33
N GLU A 142 -17.31 27.02 -9.09
CA GLU A 142 -18.33 27.25 -10.12
C GLU A 142 -19.63 27.59 -9.38
N THR A 143 -20.06 28.83 -9.59
CA THR A 143 -21.40 29.38 -9.31
C THR A 143 -22.49 28.56 -9.96
#